data_AF-A0A9C9N5U2-F1
#
_entry.id   AF-A0A9C9N5U2-F1
#
_cell.length_a   1.000
_cell.length_b   1.000
_cell.length_c   1.000
_cell.angle_alpha   90.00
_cell.angle_beta   90.00
_cell.angle_gamma   90.00
#
_symmetry.space_group_name_H-M   'P 1'
#
loop_
_entity.id
_entity.type
_entity.pdbx_description
1 polymer ?
#
loop_
_entity_poly.entity_id
_entity_poly.type
_entity_poly.pdbx_seq_one_letter_code
_entity_poly.pdbx_strand_id
1 'polypeptide(L)'
;MGRRKRPPIPVNLVLPAEPPTEQEIDAVLMATDAIIGQAGRSGVTLILNGSRSKKALEWEWDRLPDYGALRRLTADQITRKIDWCIHHRWLRVEHNRDGIPLLYHTEKSWERVKRLWVERLLV
;
A
#
# COMPACT_ATOMS: atom_id res chain seq x y z
N MET A 1 29.18 -3.17 20.47
CA MET A 1 29.22 -2.59 19.11
C MET A 1 27.80 -2.22 18.69
N GLY A 2 27.44 -0.93 18.66
CA GLY A 2 26.14 -0.50 18.17
C GLY A 2 26.07 -0.62 16.66
N ARG A 3 25.12 -1.41 16.13
CA ARG A 3 24.86 -1.47 14.67
C ARG A 3 24.58 -0.04 14.18
N ARG A 4 25.40 0.46 13.24
CA ARG A 4 25.18 1.76 12.58
C ARG A 4 23.77 1.78 11.97
N LYS A 5 22.92 2.72 12.39
CA LYS A 5 21.62 2.96 11.74
C LYS A 5 21.89 3.27 10.27
N ARG A 6 21.23 2.54 9.37
CA ARG A 6 21.29 2.82 7.93
C ARG A 6 20.55 4.14 7.66
N PRO A 7 21.04 4.97 6.73
CA PRO A 7 20.30 6.16 6.32
C PRO A 7 18.94 5.75 5.74
N PRO A 8 17.88 6.55 5.97
CA PRO A 8 16.54 6.25 5.46
C PRO A 8 16.56 6.25 3.92
N ILE A 9 15.93 5.24 3.32
CA ILE A 9 15.78 5.18 1.86
C ILE A 9 14.84 6.32 1.43
N PRO A 10 15.25 7.17 0.48
CA PRO A 10 14.43 8.29 0.01
C PRO A 10 13.17 7.78 -0.69
N VAL A 11 12.07 8.50 -0.49
CA VAL A 11 10.77 8.21 -1.12
C VAL A 11 10.42 9.37 -2.04
N ASN A 12 10.70 9.18 -3.33
CA ASN A 12 10.26 10.10 -4.38
C ASN A 12 8.88 9.66 -4.86
N LEU A 13 7.91 10.58 -4.80
CA LEU A 13 6.55 10.35 -5.26
C LEU A 13 6.42 10.78 -6.72
N VAL A 14 5.83 9.91 -7.54
CA VAL A 14 5.47 10.22 -8.92
C VAL A 14 3.96 10.16 -9.02
N LEU A 15 3.32 11.31 -9.27
CA LEU A 15 1.87 11.40 -9.33
C LEU A 15 1.36 10.88 -10.69
N PRO A 16 0.15 10.27 -10.72
CA PRO A 16 -0.52 9.92 -11.95
C PRO A 16 -1.02 11.18 -12.67
N ALA A 17 -1.26 11.09 -13.98
CA ALA A 17 -1.82 12.21 -14.76
C ALA A 17 -3.24 12.59 -14.29
N GLU A 18 -4.01 11.59 -13.87
CA GLU A 18 -5.38 11.76 -13.35
C GLU A 18 -5.47 11.19 -11.92
N PRO A 19 -6.30 11.79 -11.05
CA PRO A 19 -6.58 11.24 -9.73
C PRO A 19 -7.12 9.80 -9.81
N PRO A 20 -6.77 8.92 -8.86
CA PRO A 20 -7.42 7.62 -8.75
C PRO A 20 -8.91 7.78 -8.45
N THR A 21 -9.71 6.87 -8.98
CA THR A 21 -11.13 6.74 -8.61
C THR A 21 -11.27 6.33 -7.14
N GLU A 22 -12.45 6.53 -6.53
CA GLU A 22 -12.70 6.13 -5.15
C GLU A 22 -12.44 4.64 -4.92
N GLN A 23 -12.89 3.78 -5.83
CA GLN A 23 -12.65 2.33 -5.75
C GLN A 23 -11.16 1.97 -5.78
N GLU A 24 -10.34 2.70 -6.54
CA GLU A 24 -8.90 2.50 -6.58
C GLU A 24 -8.22 3.00 -5.30
N ILE A 25 -8.70 4.10 -4.72
CA ILE A 25 -8.26 4.58 -3.41
C ILE A 25 -8.59 3.49 -2.37
N ASP A 26 -9.83 3.01 -2.33
CA ASP A 26 -10.28 2.00 -1.38
C ASP A 26 -9.47 0.70 -1.49
N ALA A 27 -9.20 0.23 -2.71
CA ALA A 27 -8.33 -0.92 -2.93
C ALA A 27 -6.93 -0.69 -2.38
N VAL A 28 -6.33 0.49 -2.61
CA VAL A 28 -5.02 0.86 -2.03
C VAL A 28 -5.08 0.87 -0.51
N LEU A 29 -6.15 1.39 0.09
CA LEU A 29 -6.29 1.45 1.54
C LEU A 29 -6.43 0.04 2.14
N MET A 30 -7.32 -0.80 1.62
CA MET A 30 -7.55 -2.14 2.14
C MET A 30 -6.33 -3.06 1.94
N ALA A 31 -5.66 -2.96 0.78
CA ALA A 31 -4.40 -3.68 0.57
C ALA A 31 -3.29 -3.18 1.51
N THR A 32 -3.29 -1.89 1.89
CA THR A 32 -2.32 -1.37 2.87
C THR A 32 -2.62 -1.85 4.29
N ASP A 33 -3.90 -1.91 4.67
CA ASP A 33 -4.35 -2.39 5.98
C ASP A 33 -3.85 -3.80 6.26
N ALA A 34 -3.92 -4.68 5.25
CA ALA A 34 -3.45 -6.07 5.34
C ALA A 34 -1.94 -6.21 5.64
N ILE A 35 -1.12 -5.20 5.34
CA ILE A 35 0.34 -5.23 5.49
C ILE A 35 0.90 -3.97 6.19
N ILE A 36 0.07 -3.30 7.00
CA ILE A 36 0.43 -2.05 7.66
C ILE A 36 1.69 -2.23 8.52
N GLY A 37 2.67 -1.34 8.33
CA GLY A 37 3.95 -1.43 9.03
C GLY A 37 4.78 -2.69 8.73
N GLN A 38 4.47 -3.44 7.66
CA GLN A 38 5.22 -4.63 7.24
C GLN A 38 5.91 -4.44 5.89
N ALA A 39 5.28 -3.71 4.97
CA ALA A 39 5.85 -3.42 3.66
C ALA A 39 5.58 -1.97 3.19
N GLY A 40 6.43 -1.52 2.27
CA GLY A 40 6.26 -0.24 1.58
C GLY A 40 5.43 -0.35 0.32
N ARG A 41 5.49 0.68 -0.52
CA ARG A 41 4.77 0.81 -1.81
C ARG A 41 4.83 -0.45 -2.68
N SER A 42 6.01 -1.04 -2.83
CA SER A 42 6.19 -2.25 -3.64
C SER A 42 5.37 -3.43 -3.13
N GLY A 43 5.14 -3.56 -1.81
CA GLY A 43 4.29 -4.62 -1.26
C GLY A 43 2.85 -4.46 -1.71
N VAL A 44 2.30 -3.26 -1.49
CA VAL A 44 0.94 -2.91 -1.93
C VAL A 44 0.77 -3.08 -3.45
N THR A 45 1.77 -2.65 -4.24
CA THR A 45 1.76 -2.86 -5.70
C THR A 45 1.70 -4.34 -6.08
N LEU A 46 2.48 -5.21 -5.40
CA LEU A 46 2.47 -6.65 -5.69
C LEU A 46 1.12 -7.28 -5.37
N ILE A 47 0.49 -6.90 -4.26
CA ILE A 47 -0.86 -7.35 -3.87
C ILE A 47 -1.87 -6.92 -4.94
N LEU A 48 -1.97 -5.62 -5.23
CA LEU A 48 -3.00 -5.07 -6.12
C LEU A 48 -2.85 -5.51 -7.57
N ASN A 49 -1.63 -5.75 -8.04
CA ASN A 49 -1.37 -6.29 -9.37
C ASN A 49 -1.62 -7.80 -9.48
N GLY A 50 -1.79 -8.51 -8.35
CA GLY A 50 -1.93 -9.97 -8.36
C GLY A 50 -0.63 -10.68 -8.74
N SER A 51 0.51 -10.17 -8.25
CA SER A 51 1.83 -10.68 -8.63
C SER A 51 2.10 -12.06 -8.03
N ARG A 52 2.50 -13.02 -8.88
CA ARG A 52 2.98 -14.35 -8.47
C ARG A 52 4.46 -14.40 -8.07
N SER A 53 5.05 -13.26 -7.70
CA SER A 53 6.45 -13.21 -7.28
C SER A 53 6.68 -14.13 -6.07
N LYS A 54 7.89 -14.68 -5.93
CA LYS A 54 8.27 -15.51 -4.78
C LYS A 54 7.92 -14.83 -3.45
N LYS A 55 8.21 -13.53 -3.34
CA LYS A 55 7.85 -12.73 -2.16
C LYS A 55 6.33 -12.72 -1.91
N ALA A 56 5.51 -12.43 -2.91
CA ALA A 56 4.07 -12.40 -2.70
C ALA A 56 3.50 -13.75 -2.22
N LEU A 57 4.01 -14.86 -2.75
CA LEU A 57 3.58 -16.21 -2.36
C LEU A 57 4.10 -16.62 -0.98
N GLU A 58 5.35 -16.28 -0.63
CA GLU A 58 5.93 -16.56 0.70
C GLU A 58 5.17 -15.85 1.83
N TRP A 59 4.64 -14.67 1.55
CA TRP A 59 3.81 -13.90 2.48
C TRP A 59 2.31 -14.18 2.34
N GLU A 60 1.94 -15.17 1.53
CA GLU A 60 0.57 -15.59 1.24
C GLU A 60 -0.36 -14.45 0.80
N TRP A 61 0.21 -13.44 0.14
CA TRP A 61 -0.54 -12.28 -0.34
C TRP A 61 -1.57 -12.63 -1.41
N ASP A 62 -1.40 -13.77 -2.08
CA ASP A 62 -2.36 -14.34 -3.02
C ASP A 62 -3.68 -14.79 -2.38
N ARG A 63 -3.73 -14.87 -1.04
CA ARG A 63 -4.95 -15.18 -0.27
C ARG A 63 -5.68 -13.93 0.22
N LEU A 64 -5.12 -12.74 0.04
CA LEU A 64 -5.76 -11.49 0.47
C LEU A 64 -6.99 -11.18 -0.39
N PRO A 65 -8.09 -10.65 0.19
CA PRO A 65 -9.29 -10.30 -0.59
C PRO A 65 -9.03 -9.31 -1.73
N ASP A 66 -8.09 -8.39 -1.51
CA ASP A 66 -7.71 -7.32 -2.45
C ASP A 66 -6.65 -7.76 -3.48
N TYR A 67 -6.25 -9.04 -3.48
CA TYR A 67 -5.24 -9.56 -4.38
C TYR A 67 -5.70 -9.50 -5.85
N GLY A 68 -4.93 -8.79 -6.67
CA GLY A 68 -5.25 -8.58 -8.08
C GLY A 68 -6.44 -7.65 -8.33
N ALA A 69 -6.87 -6.85 -7.34
CA ALA A 69 -7.97 -5.89 -7.49
C ALA A 69 -7.72 -4.86 -8.60
N LEU A 70 -6.45 -4.55 -8.90
CA LEU A 70 -6.03 -3.64 -9.97
C LEU A 70 -5.23 -4.34 -11.07
N ARG A 71 -5.40 -5.66 -11.28
CA ARG A 71 -4.63 -6.46 -12.26
C ARG A 71 -4.62 -5.93 -13.71
N ARG A 72 -5.59 -5.07 -14.05
CA ARG A 72 -5.72 -4.44 -15.36
C ARG A 72 -4.73 -3.27 -15.57
N LEU A 73 -4.12 -2.80 -14.50
CA LEU A 73 -3.15 -1.70 -14.49
C LEU A 73 -1.73 -2.24 -14.44
N THR A 74 -0.79 -1.49 -14.98
CA THR A 74 0.63 -1.81 -14.81
C THR A 74 1.09 -1.54 -13.39
N ALA A 75 2.18 -2.20 -12.96
CA ALA A 75 2.79 -1.95 -11.65
C ALA A 75 3.18 -0.47 -11.44
N ASP A 76 3.62 0.21 -12.51
CA ASP A 76 3.92 1.65 -12.47
C ASP A 76 2.65 2.49 -12.22
N GLN A 77 1.57 2.21 -12.95
CA GLN A 77 0.28 2.89 -12.75
C GLN A 77 -0.24 2.71 -11.32
N ILE A 78 -0.17 1.50 -10.77
CA ILE A 78 -0.57 1.22 -9.38
C ILE A 78 0.31 1.98 -8.40
N THR A 79 1.64 1.95 -8.60
CA THR A 79 2.59 2.65 -7.72
C THR A 79 2.33 4.16 -7.69
N ARG A 80 2.00 4.77 -8.84
CA ARG A 80 1.61 6.18 -8.90
C ARG A 80 0.30 6.45 -8.14
N LYS A 81 -0.68 5.55 -8.18
CA LYS A 81 -1.91 5.69 -7.38
C LYS A 81 -1.64 5.60 -5.88
N ILE A 82 -0.70 4.74 -5.46
CA ILE A 82 -0.21 4.70 -4.07
C ILE A 82 0.50 6.01 -3.70
N ASP A 83 1.36 6.53 -4.58
CA ASP A 83 2.05 7.82 -4.39
C ASP A 83 1.05 8.98 -4.27
N TRP A 84 -0.03 8.95 -5.06
CA TRP A 84 -1.14 9.90 -4.93
C TRP A 84 -1.80 9.81 -3.55
N CYS A 85 -2.01 8.60 -3.03
CA CYS A 85 -2.56 8.38 -1.68
C CYS A 85 -1.63 8.90 -0.57
N ILE A 86 -0.31 8.76 -0.74
CA ILE A 86 0.69 9.32 0.19
C ILE A 86 0.66 10.86 0.12
N HIS A 87 0.66 11.42 -1.10
CA HIS A 87 0.66 12.86 -1.33
C HIS A 87 -0.57 13.53 -0.71
N HIS A 88 -1.75 12.94 -0.89
CA HIS A 88 -3.03 13.45 -0.38
C HIS A 88 -3.33 13.02 1.08
N ARG A 89 -2.31 12.56 1.81
CA ARG A 89 -2.38 12.22 3.24
C ARG A 89 -3.44 11.17 3.57
N TRP A 90 -3.70 10.24 2.66
CA TRP A 90 -4.40 9.00 2.99
C TRP A 90 -3.43 8.01 3.65
N LEU A 91 -2.22 7.90 3.11
CA LEU A 91 -1.14 7.09 3.66
C LEU A 91 -0.01 7.99 4.14
N ARG A 92 0.76 7.51 5.11
CA ARG A 92 2.04 8.09 5.51
C ARG A 92 3.13 7.03 5.41
N VAL A 93 4.37 7.51 5.28
CA VAL A 93 5.55 6.67 5.27
C VAL A 93 6.30 6.87 6.59
N GLU A 94 6.66 5.77 7.24
CA GLU A 94 7.59 5.78 8.36
C GLU A 94 8.75 4.82 8.06
N HIS A 95 9.96 5.17 8.53
CA HIS A 95 11.14 4.34 8.33
C HIS A 95 11.38 3.45 9.54
N ASN A 96 11.58 2.16 9.29
CA ASN A 96 11.99 1.24 10.35
C ASN A 96 13.46 1.46 10.76
N ARG A 97 13.95 0.65 11.71
CA ARG A 97 15.34 0.73 12.22
C ARG A 97 16.41 0.56 11.13
N ASP A 98 16.09 -0.13 10.05
CA ASP A 98 16.98 -0.39 8.92
C ASP A 98 16.83 0.63 7.79
N GLY A 99 16.04 1.69 7.98
CA GLY A 99 15.81 2.73 6.99
C GLY A 99 14.85 2.32 5.87
N ILE A 100 14.07 1.26 6.06
CA ILE A 100 13.08 0.78 5.08
C ILE A 100 11.78 1.57 5.25
N PRO A 101 11.24 2.19 4.18
CA PRO A 101 9.98 2.92 4.23
C PRO A 101 8.80 1.94 4.25
N LEU A 102 7.96 2.07 5.26
CA LEU A 102 6.77 1.27 5.50
C LEU A 102 5.53 2.17 5.46
N LEU A 103 4.42 1.63 4.98
CA LEU A 103 3.17 2.38 4.86
C LEU A 103 2.31 2.23 6.12
N TYR A 104 1.70 3.35 6.51
CA TYR A 104 0.75 3.45 7.62
C TYR A 104 -0.45 4.29 7.21
N HIS A 105 -1.62 3.98 7.76
CA HIS A 105 -2.81 4.81 7.62
C HIS A 105 -2.67 6.13 8.37
N THR A 106 -3.13 7.22 7.76
CA THR A 106 -3.43 8.47 8.49
C THR A 106 -4.80 8.37 9.17
N GLU A 107 -5.12 9.33 10.03
CA GLU A 107 -6.44 9.41 10.69
C GLU A 107 -7.60 9.38 9.69
N LYS A 108 -7.46 10.18 8.62
CA LYS A 108 -8.43 10.24 7.50
C LYS A 108 -8.67 8.86 6.88
N SER A 109 -7.60 8.09 6.70
CA SER A 109 -7.69 6.78 6.08
C SER A 109 -8.24 5.72 7.02
N TRP A 110 -7.95 5.80 8.32
CA TRP A 110 -8.56 4.92 9.32
C TRP A 110 -10.09 5.02 9.31
N GLU A 111 -10.64 6.23 9.24
CA GLU A 111 -12.09 6.43 9.16
C GLU A 111 -12.71 5.82 7.90
N ARG A 112 -11.99 5.85 6.77
CA ARG A 112 -12.44 5.20 5.53
C ARG A 112 -12.36 3.67 5.64
N VAL A 113 -11.24 3.13 6.11
CA VAL A 113 -11.01 1.67 6.24
C VAL A 113 -12.03 1.04 7.20
N LYS A 114 -12.36 1.69 8.32
CA LYS A 114 -13.43 1.22 9.23
C LYS A 114 -14.77 1.03 8.49
N ARG A 115 -15.16 2.01 7.65
CA ARG A 115 -16.40 1.93 6.86
C ARG A 115 -16.35 0.81 5.82
N LEU A 116 -15.23 0.67 5.11
CA LEU A 116 -15.03 -0.40 4.14
C LEU A 116 -15.11 -1.79 4.79
N TRP A 117 -14.57 -1.96 5.99
CA TRP A 117 -14.72 -3.20 6.76
C TRP A 117 -16.18 -3.48 7.15
N VAL A 118 -16.91 -2.47 7.61
CA VAL A 118 -18.35 -2.60 7.90
C VAL A 118 -19.12 -3.01 6.63
N GLU A 119 -18.86 -2.34 5.51
CA GLU A 119 -19.47 -2.67 4.21
C GLU A 119 -19.18 -4.12 3.79
N ARG A 120 -17.98 -4.65 4.04
CA ARG A 120 -17.61 -6.06 3.77
C ARG A 120 -18.32 -7.08 4.67
N LEU A 121 -18.69 -6.70 5.88
CA LEU A 121 -19.34 -7.59 6.86
C LEU A 121 -20.87 -7.61 6.75
N LEU A 122 -21.46 -6.64 6.05
CA LEU A 122 -22.91 -6.51 5.86
C LEU A 122 -23.42 -7.19 4.58
N VAL A 123 -22.55 -7.90 3.85
CA VAL A 123 -22.85 -8.69 2.64
C VAL A 123 -22.94 -10.16 2.99
#